data_AF-X6HD09-F1
#
_entry.id   AF-X6HD09-F1
#
_cell.length_a   1.000
_cell.length_b   1.000
_cell.length_c   1.000
_cell.angle_alpha   90.00
_cell.angle_beta   90.00
_cell.angle_gamma   90.00
#
_symmetry.space_group_name_H-M   'P 1'
#
loop_
_entity.id
_entity.type
_entity.pdbx_description
1 polymer ?
#
loop_
_entity_poly.entity_id
_entity_poly.type
_entity_poly.pdbx_seq_one_letter_code
_entity_poly.pdbx_strand_id
1 'polypeptide(L)'
;MDRLSPSRRSWLMSRVRGKDTIPEMIVRRVLHRLGYRYRLHHPKMPGRPDLVLASRRKIIFIHGCFWHRHVGCRKATLPKTNQDFWQEKFVRNVARDEKMRAALEAQGWDVLVVWQCETKDLEVLQQSLTAFLERPVEGKKRLRRQGTAIPENSSGHRALLDRSILAKH
;
A
#
# COMPACT_ATOMS: atom_id res chain seq x y z
N MET A 1 -35.56 -8.09 -9.53
CA MET A 1 -35.88 -7.48 -8.22
C MET A 1 -34.61 -7.10 -7.48
N ASP A 2 -34.50 -5.83 -7.07
CA ASP A 2 -33.49 -5.38 -6.13
C ASP A 2 -33.81 -5.98 -4.75
N ARG A 3 -32.85 -6.62 -4.09
CA ARG A 3 -33.11 -7.32 -2.82
C ARG A 3 -33.23 -6.38 -1.61
N LEU A 4 -32.99 -5.08 -1.82
CA LEU A 4 -32.98 -4.07 -0.76
C LEU A 4 -33.98 -2.97 -1.07
N SER A 5 -34.75 -2.55 -0.05
CA SER A 5 -35.62 -1.37 -0.15
C SER A 5 -34.78 -0.09 -0.37
N PRO A 6 -35.37 0.96 -0.99
CA PRO A 6 -34.68 2.25 -1.17
C PRO A 6 -34.11 2.85 0.12
N SER A 7 -34.87 2.77 1.23
CA SER A 7 -34.43 3.25 2.55
C SER A 7 -33.22 2.46 3.08
N ARG A 8 -33.23 1.13 2.93
CA ARG A 8 -32.12 0.27 3.35
C ARG A 8 -30.87 0.46 2.49
N ARG A 9 -31.04 0.74 1.20
CA ARG A 9 -29.95 1.11 0.29
C ARG A 9 -29.34 2.45 0.66
N SER A 10 -30.16 3.48 0.91
CA SER A 10 -29.69 4.80 1.37
C SER A 10 -28.90 4.69 2.67
N TRP A 11 -29.42 3.94 3.64
CA TRP A 11 -28.73 3.65 4.92
C TRP A 11 -27.41 2.87 4.74
N LEU A 12 -27.35 1.92 3.81
CA LEU A 12 -26.10 1.21 3.52
C LEU A 12 -25.06 2.16 2.91
N MET A 13 -25.50 3.01 1.98
CA MET A 13 -24.64 3.99 1.31
C MET A 13 -24.09 5.04 2.27
N SER A 14 -24.87 5.50 3.26
CA SER A 14 -24.39 6.44 4.27
C SER A 14 -23.32 5.86 5.19
N ARG A 15 -23.19 4.54 5.26
CA ARG A 15 -22.18 3.82 6.05
C ARG A 15 -20.93 3.44 5.26
N VAL A 16 -20.91 3.68 3.95
CA VAL A 16 -19.71 3.46 3.14
C VAL A 16 -18.66 4.49 3.55
N ARG A 17 -17.62 4.03 4.25
CA ARG A 17 -16.49 4.88 4.66
C ARG A 17 -15.58 5.16 3.46
N GLY A 18 -15.12 6.40 3.36
CA GLY A 18 -14.17 6.82 2.32
C GLY A 18 -12.69 6.65 2.70
N LYS A 19 -12.39 6.11 3.89
CA LYS A 19 -11.04 5.85 4.41
C LYS A 19 -11.07 4.75 5.45
N ASP A 20 -9.89 4.20 5.76
CA ASP A 20 -9.69 3.10 6.71
C ASP A 20 -10.59 1.90 6.39
N THR A 21 -10.79 1.65 5.10
CA THR A 21 -11.56 0.50 4.63
C THR A 21 -10.81 -0.80 4.93
N ILE A 22 -11.54 -1.92 4.96
CA ILE A 22 -10.92 -3.25 5.17
C ILE A 22 -9.75 -3.51 4.21
N PRO A 23 -9.85 -3.29 2.88
CA PRO A 23 -8.72 -3.49 1.98
C PRO A 23 -7.54 -2.56 2.30
N GLU A 24 -7.78 -1.29 2.66
CA GLU A 24 -6.72 -0.38 3.11
C GLU A 24 -5.98 -0.94 4.33
N MET A 25 -6.74 -1.41 5.32
CA MET A 25 -6.16 -1.96 6.55
C MET A 25 -5.38 -3.25 6.32
N ILE A 26 -5.75 -4.05 5.31
CA ILE A 26 -5.00 -5.26 4.93
C ILE A 26 -3.66 -4.87 4.32
N VAL A 27 -3.67 -4.02 3.29
CA VAL A 27 -2.42 -3.58 2.60
C VAL A 27 -1.48 -2.91 3.60
N ARG A 28 -2.01 -2.03 4.46
CA ARG A 28 -1.25 -1.36 5.52
C ARG A 28 -0.54 -2.33 6.46
N ARG A 29 -1.22 -3.42 6.86
CA ARG A 29 -0.66 -4.47 7.73
C ARG A 29 0.43 -5.26 7.03
N VAL A 30 0.23 -5.63 5.77
CA VAL A 30 1.24 -6.35 4.96
C VAL A 30 2.50 -5.49 4.82
N LEU A 31 2.36 -4.23 4.42
CA LEU A 31 3.51 -3.32 4.29
C LEU A 31 4.25 -3.11 5.61
N HIS A 32 3.52 -3.00 6.73
CA HIS A 32 4.13 -2.87 8.04
C HIS A 32 4.93 -4.12 8.41
N ARG A 33 4.40 -5.32 8.17
CA ARG A 33 5.10 -6.59 8.40
C ARG A 33 6.38 -6.71 7.57
N LEU A 34 6.36 -6.21 6.33
CA LEU A 34 7.52 -6.14 5.44
C LEU A 34 8.52 -5.02 5.82
N GLY A 35 8.25 -4.23 6.87
CA GLY A 35 9.14 -3.17 7.34
C GLY A 35 9.08 -1.87 6.52
N TYR A 36 8.09 -1.70 5.64
CA TYR A 36 7.95 -0.46 4.86
C TYR A 36 7.27 0.64 5.67
N ARG A 37 7.79 1.86 5.54
CA ARG A 37 7.18 3.08 6.07
C ARG A 37 6.50 3.84 4.93
N TYR A 38 5.31 4.36 5.21
CA TYR A 38 4.49 5.11 4.27
C TYR A 38 3.79 6.28 4.96
N ARG A 39 3.35 7.25 4.14
CA ARG A 39 2.43 8.31 4.57
C ARG A 39 1.04 8.02 4.01
N LEU A 40 0.01 8.34 4.79
CA LEU A 40 -1.39 8.17 4.41
C LEU A 40 -1.94 9.45 3.77
N HIS A 41 -2.78 9.29 2.75
CA HIS A 41 -3.68 10.32 2.21
C HIS A 41 -3.04 11.71 2.00
N HIS A 42 -1.91 11.75 1.27
CA HIS A 42 -1.14 12.99 1.12
C HIS A 42 -1.97 14.09 0.41
N PRO A 43 -2.36 15.17 1.12
CA PRO A 43 -3.41 16.08 0.64
C PRO A 43 -2.97 16.96 -0.55
N LYS A 44 -1.67 17.13 -0.75
CA LYS A 44 -1.10 17.97 -1.83
C LYS A 44 -0.77 17.18 -3.11
N MET A 45 -1.12 15.89 -3.18
CA MET A 45 -0.83 15.05 -4.35
C MET A 45 -2.09 14.84 -5.21
N PRO A 46 -1.95 14.81 -6.55
CA PRO A 46 -3.04 14.43 -7.44
C PRO A 46 -3.72 13.14 -6.99
N GLY A 47 -5.04 13.15 -6.92
CA GLY A 47 -5.84 11.98 -6.54
C GLY A 47 -5.79 11.58 -5.06
N ARG A 48 -5.05 12.30 -4.22
CA ARG A 48 -4.86 12.02 -2.78
C ARG A 48 -4.59 10.53 -2.50
N PRO A 49 -3.40 10.03 -2.90
CA PRO A 49 -3.11 8.61 -2.86
C PRO A 49 -3.21 8.03 -1.46
N ASP A 50 -3.65 6.76 -1.38
CA ASP A 50 -3.84 6.07 -0.10
C ASP A 50 -2.52 5.90 0.64
N LEU A 51 -1.48 5.46 -0.08
CA LEU A 51 -0.16 5.19 0.49
C LEU A 51 0.94 5.82 -0.37
N VAL A 52 1.81 6.59 0.28
CA VAL A 52 2.97 7.23 -0.35
C VAL A 52 4.26 6.76 0.30
N LEU A 53 5.14 6.14 -0.48
CA LEU A 53 6.47 5.68 -0.06
C LEU A 53 7.54 6.60 -0.67
N ALA A 54 7.69 7.78 -0.08
CA ALA A 54 8.49 8.87 -0.62
C ALA A 54 9.97 8.50 -0.88
N SER A 55 10.58 7.70 0.00
CA SER A 55 11.97 7.26 -0.15
C SER A 55 12.20 6.40 -1.39
N ARG A 56 11.15 5.78 -1.93
CA ARG A 56 11.20 4.88 -3.09
C ARG A 56 10.57 5.48 -4.35
N ARG A 57 9.98 6.68 -4.25
CA ARG A 57 9.14 7.26 -5.31
C ARG A 57 8.04 6.32 -5.80
N LYS A 58 7.40 5.63 -4.86
CA LYS A 58 6.28 4.71 -5.12
C LYS A 58 5.00 5.23 -4.48
N ILE A 59 3.89 5.01 -5.19
CA ILE A 59 2.52 5.30 -4.74
C ILE A 59 1.69 4.04 -4.88
N ILE A 60 0.82 3.79 -3.91
CA ILE A 60 -0.16 2.69 -3.97
C ILE A 60 -1.55 3.28 -3.76
N PHE A 61 -2.43 3.05 -4.73
CA PHE A 61 -3.87 3.26 -4.62
C PHE A 61 -4.56 1.94 -4.27
N ILE A 62 -5.61 2.01 -3.46
CA ILE A 62 -6.38 0.86 -2.99
C ILE A 62 -7.81 1.04 -3.48
N HIS A 63 -8.13 0.43 -4.61
CA HIS A 63 -9.39 0.66 -5.31
C HIS A 63 -10.46 -0.36 -4.94
N GLY A 64 -11.62 0.16 -4.54
CA GLY A 64 -12.85 -0.62 -4.51
C GLY A 64 -13.31 -0.99 -5.92
N CYS A 65 -13.40 -2.28 -6.23
CA CYS A 65 -13.78 -2.80 -7.55
C CYS A 65 -15.10 -2.23 -8.07
N PHE A 66 -16.06 -1.97 -7.18
CA PHE A 66 -17.37 -1.39 -7.53
C PHE A 66 -17.23 0.06 -8.02
N TRP A 67 -16.50 0.90 -7.28
CA TRP A 67 -16.41 2.34 -7.52
C TRP A 67 -15.50 2.70 -8.69
N HIS A 68 -14.42 1.94 -8.86
CA HIS A 68 -13.35 2.19 -9.84
C HIS A 68 -13.38 1.21 -11.02
N ARG A 69 -14.41 0.36 -11.10
CA ARG A 69 -14.69 -0.52 -12.25
C ARG A 69 -13.56 -1.50 -12.59
N HIS A 70 -13.24 -2.38 -11.66
CA HIS A 70 -12.30 -3.47 -11.95
C HIS A 70 -12.85 -4.38 -13.05
N VAL A 71 -12.19 -4.39 -14.21
CA VAL A 71 -12.58 -5.19 -15.39
C VAL A 71 -12.58 -6.69 -15.04
N GLY A 72 -13.60 -7.42 -15.49
CA GLY A 72 -13.73 -8.87 -15.22
C GLY A 72 -14.06 -9.24 -13.77
N CYS A 73 -14.18 -8.27 -12.86
CA CYS A 73 -14.39 -8.55 -11.45
C CYS A 73 -15.88 -8.72 -11.10
N ARG A 74 -16.23 -9.83 -10.44
CA ARG A 74 -17.59 -10.08 -9.91
C ARG A 74 -18.07 -9.04 -8.89
N LYS A 75 -17.15 -8.30 -8.27
CA LYS A 75 -17.49 -7.21 -7.32
C LYS A 75 -17.78 -5.87 -8.02
N ALA A 76 -17.51 -5.75 -9.33
CA ALA A 76 -17.78 -4.55 -10.12
C ALA A 76 -19.19 -4.59 -10.75
N THR A 77 -20.22 -4.82 -9.92
CA THR A 77 -21.60 -4.94 -10.40
C THR A 77 -22.18 -3.59 -10.83
N LEU A 78 -23.17 -3.61 -11.73
CA LEU A 78 -24.00 -2.44 -12.06
C LEU A 78 -25.29 -2.50 -11.24
N PRO A 79 -25.62 -1.48 -10.43
CA PRO A 79 -26.91 -1.43 -9.74
C PRO A 79 -28.07 -1.43 -10.72
N LYS A 80 -29.14 -2.19 -10.44
CA LYS A 80 -30.31 -2.28 -11.33
C LYS A 80 -31.17 -1.01 -11.34
N THR A 81 -31.05 -0.17 -10.31
CA THR A 81 -31.78 1.08 -10.14
C THR A 81 -30.91 2.28 -10.46
N ASN A 82 -31.46 3.28 -11.14
CA ASN A 82 -30.78 4.54 -11.49
C ASN A 82 -29.50 4.30 -12.31
N GLN A 83 -29.60 3.46 -13.34
CA GLN A 83 -28.45 2.96 -14.10
C GLN A 83 -27.67 4.08 -14.78
N ASP A 84 -28.35 5.05 -15.38
CA ASP A 84 -27.71 6.17 -16.09
C ASP A 84 -26.81 6.97 -15.15
N PHE A 85 -27.33 7.34 -13.97
CA PHE A 85 -26.54 8.00 -12.93
C PHE A 85 -25.30 7.19 -12.53
N TRP A 86 -25.45 5.88 -12.33
CA TRP A 86 -24.34 5.02 -11.94
C TRP A 86 -23.31 4.90 -13.05
N GLN A 87 -23.74 4.74 -14.30
CA GLN A 87 -22.88 4.64 -15.45
C GLN A 87 -22.06 5.92 -15.64
N GLU A 88 -22.70 7.09 -15.61
CA GLU A 88 -22.01 8.38 -15.65
C GLU A 88 -21.04 8.58 -14.49
N LYS A 89 -21.44 8.18 -13.27
CA LYS A 89 -20.57 8.25 -12.09
C LYS A 89 -19.34 7.36 -12.25
N PHE A 90 -19.51 6.15 -12.77
CA PHE A 90 -18.42 5.22 -13.00
C PHE A 90 -17.45 5.72 -14.07
N VAL A 91 -17.97 6.22 -15.20
CA VAL A 91 -17.14 6.83 -16.26
C VAL A 91 -16.31 7.99 -15.71
N ARG A 92 -16.94 8.90 -14.95
CA ARG A 92 -16.23 10.02 -14.31
C ARG A 92 -15.17 9.57 -13.30
N ASN A 93 -15.42 8.50 -12.56
CA ASN A 93 -14.44 7.96 -11.62
C ASN A 93 -13.21 7.42 -12.35
N VAL A 94 -13.42 6.55 -13.35
CA VAL A 94 -12.32 5.95 -14.12
C VAL A 94 -11.50 7.03 -14.83
N ALA A 95 -12.14 7.97 -15.52
CA ALA A 95 -11.45 9.06 -16.20
C ALA A 95 -10.64 9.95 -15.24
N ARG A 96 -11.16 10.16 -14.02
CA ARG A 96 -10.41 10.87 -12.96
C ARG A 96 -9.22 10.05 -12.49
N ASP A 97 -9.39 8.75 -12.25
CA ASP A 97 -8.31 7.87 -11.78
C ASP A 97 -7.14 7.82 -12.80
N GLU A 98 -7.46 7.70 -14.09
CA GLU A 98 -6.49 7.75 -15.19
C GLU A 98 -5.74 9.09 -15.21
N LYS A 99 -6.46 10.21 -15.14
CA LYS A 99 -5.86 11.55 -15.10
C LYS A 99 -4.93 11.74 -13.89
N MET A 100 -5.34 11.27 -12.71
CA MET A 100 -4.52 11.39 -11.50
C MET A 100 -3.27 10.51 -11.58
N ARG A 101 -3.39 9.28 -12.10
CA ARG A 101 -2.25 8.39 -12.33
C ARG A 101 -1.25 9.03 -13.28
N ALA A 102 -1.69 9.49 -14.44
CA ALA A 102 -0.83 10.13 -15.44
C ALA A 102 -0.09 11.36 -14.85
N ALA A 103 -0.79 12.17 -14.05
CA ALA A 103 -0.17 13.33 -13.40
C ALA A 103 0.92 12.94 -12.37
N LEU A 104 0.77 11.81 -11.69
CA LEU A 104 1.78 11.30 -10.75
C LEU A 104 2.97 10.68 -11.49
N GLU A 105 2.71 9.90 -12.54
CA GLU A 105 3.74 9.31 -13.39
C GLU A 105 4.59 10.39 -14.06
N ALA A 106 3.96 11.46 -14.58
CA ALA A 106 4.65 12.63 -15.13
C ALA A 106 5.55 13.35 -14.10
N GLN A 107 5.25 13.21 -12.80
CA GLN A 107 6.08 13.73 -11.70
C GLN A 107 7.19 12.75 -11.26
N GLY A 108 7.40 11.66 -12.01
CA GLY A 108 8.40 10.63 -11.73
C GLY A 108 8.03 9.71 -10.57
N TRP A 109 6.74 9.52 -10.31
CA TRP A 109 6.27 8.49 -9.38
C TRP A 109 5.91 7.22 -10.14
N ASP A 110 6.27 6.09 -9.58
CA ASP A 110 5.75 4.80 -10.04
C ASP A 110 4.49 4.46 -9.21
N VAL A 111 3.44 4.01 -9.88
CA VAL A 111 2.10 3.88 -9.31
C VAL A 111 1.60 2.45 -9.43
N LEU A 112 1.16 1.88 -8.30
CA LEU A 112 0.47 0.60 -8.25
C LEU A 112 -0.98 0.81 -7.82
N VAL A 113 -1.90 0.07 -8.46
CA VAL A 113 -3.27 -0.07 -7.99
C VAL A 113 -3.46 -1.47 -7.44
N VAL A 114 -3.90 -1.56 -6.19
CA VAL A 114 -4.32 -2.80 -5.55
C VAL A 114 -5.83 -2.81 -5.48
N TRP A 115 -6.47 -3.84 -6.04
CA TRP A 115 -7.92 -3.97 -6.04
C TRP A 115 -8.43 -4.68 -4.78
N GLN A 116 -9.58 -4.25 -4.24
CA GLN A 116 -10.19 -4.87 -3.04
C GLN A 116 -10.50 -6.38 -3.18
N CYS A 117 -10.50 -6.94 -4.38
CA CYS A 117 -10.69 -8.38 -4.57
C CYS A 117 -9.38 -9.15 -4.38
N GLU A 118 -8.25 -8.53 -4.68
CA GLU A 118 -6.90 -9.10 -4.57
C GLU A 118 -6.45 -9.16 -3.12
N THR A 119 -6.97 -8.28 -2.26
CA THR A 119 -6.64 -8.28 -0.82
C THR A 119 -7.12 -9.50 -0.04
N LYS A 120 -7.86 -10.42 -0.69
CA LYS A 120 -8.26 -11.70 -0.08
C LYS A 120 -7.13 -12.73 -0.05
N ASP A 121 -6.24 -12.67 -1.03
CA ASP A 121 -5.09 -13.56 -1.11
C ASP A 121 -3.86 -12.80 -0.62
N LEU A 122 -3.47 -13.08 0.62
CA LEU A 122 -2.38 -12.34 1.27
C LEU A 122 -1.02 -12.68 0.68
N GLU A 123 -0.83 -13.89 0.16
CA GLU A 123 0.44 -14.31 -0.41
C GLU A 123 0.67 -13.62 -1.75
N VAL A 124 -0.32 -13.68 -2.64
CA VAL A 124 -0.28 -12.98 -3.93
C VAL A 124 -0.15 -11.47 -3.73
N LEU A 125 -0.91 -10.91 -2.78
CA LEU A 125 -0.80 -9.49 -2.43
C LEU A 125 0.63 -9.13 -1.96
N GLN A 126 1.21 -9.94 -1.08
CA GLN A 126 2.56 -9.71 -0.58
C GLN A 126 3.59 -9.76 -1.70
N GLN A 127 3.52 -10.77 -2.57
CA GLN A 127 4.43 -10.92 -3.72
C GLN A 127 4.35 -9.70 -4.66
N SER A 128 3.13 -9.27 -5.01
CA SER A 128 2.89 -8.10 -5.86
C SER A 128 3.46 -6.81 -5.24
N LEU A 129 3.19 -6.57 -3.95
CA LEU A 129 3.70 -5.41 -3.23
C LEU A 129 5.23 -5.40 -3.17
N THR A 130 5.85 -6.54 -2.84
CA THR A 130 7.31 -6.65 -2.78
C THR A 130 7.93 -6.40 -4.15
N ALA A 131 7.46 -7.08 -5.20
CA ALA A 131 7.96 -6.90 -6.55
C ALA A 131 7.91 -5.43 -7.00
N PHE A 132 6.79 -4.75 -6.75
CA PHE A 132 6.63 -3.33 -7.07
C PHE A 132 7.58 -2.42 -6.27
N LEU A 133 7.74 -2.67 -4.97
CA LEU A 133 8.53 -1.81 -4.07
C LEU A 133 10.05 -2.02 -4.20
N GLU A 134 10.47 -3.17 -4.70
CA GLU A 134 11.87 -3.49 -4.95
C GLU A 134 12.34 -3.07 -6.34
N ARG A 135 11.44 -3.03 -7.32
CA ARG A 135 11.72 -2.52 -8.66
C ARG A 135 12.22 -1.07 -8.60
N PRO A 136 13.43 -0.75 -9.11
CA PRO A 136 13.89 0.62 -9.23
C PRO A 136 12.94 1.46 -10.08
N VAL A 137 12.76 2.74 -9.74
CA VAL A 137 12.11 3.68 -10.65
C VAL A 137 13.15 4.09 -11.69
N GLU A 138 12.80 4.02 -12.98
CA GLU A 138 13.66 4.45 -14.08
C GLU A 138 14.17 5.88 -13.85
N GLY A 139 15.46 6.11 -14.07
CA GLY A 139 16.10 7.42 -13.87
C GLY A 139 16.66 7.69 -12.46
N LYS A 140 16.57 6.76 -11.48
CA LYS A 140 17.31 6.89 -10.20
C LYS A 140 18.28 5.73 -9.96
N LYS A 141 19.58 6.05 -9.91
CA LYS A 141 20.56 5.23 -9.17
C LYS A 141 20.12 5.20 -7.71
N ARG A 142 19.94 4.00 -7.13
CA ARG A 142 19.75 3.83 -5.68
C ARG A 142 20.87 4.59 -4.99
N LEU A 143 20.54 5.66 -4.26
CA LEU A 143 21.47 6.22 -3.28
C LEU A 143 21.57 5.16 -2.16
N ARG A 144 22.48 4.21 -2.32
CA ARG A 144 22.85 3.28 -1.26
C ARG A 144 23.33 4.14 -0.11
N ARG A 145 22.58 4.19 1.00
CA ARG A 145 23.20 4.48 2.28
C ARG A 145 24.22 3.37 2.49
N GLN A 146 25.50 3.70 2.45
CA GLN A 146 26.54 2.82 2.98
C GLN A 146 26.16 2.58 4.44
N GLY A 147 25.67 1.38 4.73
CA GLY A 147 25.63 0.90 6.10
C GLY A 147 27.07 0.74 6.51
N THR A 148 27.49 1.54 7.50
CA THR A 148 28.78 1.47 8.16
C THR A 148 29.10 0.02 8.47
N ALA A 149 30.18 -0.49 7.88
CA ALA A 149 30.77 -1.75 8.30
C ALA A 149 31.06 -1.65 9.80
N ILE A 150 30.53 -2.58 10.58
CA ILE A 150 31.01 -2.82 11.93
C ILE A 150 32.38 -3.50 11.72
N PRO A 151 33.51 -2.89 12.09
CA PRO A 151 34.79 -3.56 11.96
C PRO A 151 34.82 -4.73 12.94
N GLU A 152 34.97 -5.93 12.37
CA GLU A 152 35.40 -7.12 13.07
C GLU A 152 36.78 -6.82 13.68
N ASN A 153 36.87 -6.81 15.01
CA ASN A 153 38.16 -6.80 15.70
C ASN A 153 38.29 -8.13 16.44
N SER A 154 38.90 -9.10 15.75
CA SER A 154 39.40 -10.32 16.36
C SER A 154 40.90 -10.22 16.59
N SER A 155 41.29 -10.53 17.83
CA SER A 155 42.54 -11.20 18.23
C SER A 155 43.58 -10.36 18.99
N GLY A 156 43.54 -10.53 20.32
CA GLY A 156 44.70 -11.06 21.05
C GLY A 156 45.58 -10.05 21.78
N HIS A 157 45.56 -10.07 23.12
CA HIS A 157 46.80 -10.17 23.88
C HIS A 157 46.57 -10.81 25.25
N ARG A 158 47.39 -11.83 25.48
CA ARG A 158 47.54 -12.67 26.66
C ARG A 158 48.19 -11.84 27.78
N ALA A 159 47.63 -11.84 28.98
CA ALA A 159 48.35 -11.50 30.20
C ALA A 159 47.92 -12.46 31.31
N LEU A 160 48.83 -13.39 31.60
CA LEU A 160 48.90 -14.13 32.85
C LEU A 160 49.02 -13.12 33.99
N LEU A 161 48.30 -13.33 35.09
CA LEU A 161 48.84 -13.17 36.44
C LEU A 161 47.94 -13.90 37.44
N ASP A 162 48.51 -15.01 37.87
CA ASP A 162 48.32 -15.79 39.08
C ASP A 162 47.69 -15.04 40.28
N ARG A 163 46.70 -15.68 40.91
CA ARG A 163 46.34 -15.45 42.31
C ARG A 163 45.58 -16.66 42.85
N SER A 164 46.33 -17.72 43.11
CA SER A 164 46.03 -18.63 44.22
C SER A 164 46.35 -17.90 45.54
N ILE A 165 45.42 -17.91 46.50
CA ILE A 165 45.65 -18.02 47.95
C ILE A 165 44.27 -18.15 48.64
N LEU A 166 44.16 -19.23 49.42
CA LEU A 166 43.11 -19.59 50.35
C LEU A 166 42.88 -18.52 51.43
N ALA A 167 41.62 -18.35 51.89
CA ALA A 167 41.25 -18.41 53.31
C ALA A 167 39.73 -18.24 53.52
N LYS A 168 39.17 -19.07 54.42
CA LYS A 168 37.83 -19.03 55.06
C LYS A 168 36.71 -19.70 54.22
N HIS A 169 36.08 -20.81 54.59
CA HIS A 169 35.87 -21.52 55.87
C HIS A 169 35.92 -23.03 55.65
#